data_AF-A0A5N6K773-F1
#
_entry.id   AF-A0A5N6K773-F1
#
_cell.length_a   1.000
_cell.length_b   1.000
_cell.length_c   1.000
_cell.angle_alpha   90.00
_cell.angle_beta   90.00
_cell.angle_gamma   90.00
#
_symmetry.space_group_name_H-M   'P 1'
#
loop_
_entity.id
_entity.type
_entity.pdbx_description
1 polymer ?
#
loop_
_entity_poly.entity_id
_entity_poly.type
_entity_poly.pdbx_seq_one_letter_code
_entity_poly.pdbx_strand_id
1 'polypeptide(L)'
;MIQAGDREGLVRAITNEKVELQVLERLKLKARTYGTDPSLNTGDGAAQGKINVEEVEALYRDFVIPLTKVVEVEYLMQRLDEKE
;
A
#
# COMPACT_ATOMS: atom_id res chain seq x y z
N MET A 1 -7.41 24.07 1.21
CA MET A 1 -7.31 22.83 2.01
C MET A 1 -6.27 22.99 3.11
N ILE A 2 -4.98 23.15 2.81
CA ILE A 2 -3.93 23.28 3.87
C ILE A 2 -4.18 24.48 4.80
N GLN A 3 -4.27 25.70 4.27
CA GLN A 3 -4.55 26.90 5.08
C GLN A 3 -5.89 26.86 5.83
N ALA A 4 -6.83 26.04 5.36
CA ALA A 4 -8.15 25.87 5.98
C ALA A 4 -8.16 24.75 7.04
N GLY A 5 -7.03 24.07 7.29
CA GLY A 5 -6.95 22.93 8.20
C GLY A 5 -7.78 21.71 7.77
N ASP A 6 -8.18 21.64 6.50
CA ASP A 6 -9.10 20.61 5.98
C ASP A 6 -8.38 19.29 5.72
N ARG A 7 -8.16 18.53 6.80
CA ARG A 7 -7.48 17.22 6.79
C ARG A 7 -8.24 16.19 5.96
N GLU A 8 -9.56 16.13 6.09
CA GLU A 8 -10.36 15.19 5.31
C GLU A 8 -10.35 15.50 3.81
N GLY A 9 -10.42 16.79 3.46
CA GLY A 9 -10.28 17.24 2.07
C GLY A 9 -8.94 16.83 1.49
N LEU A 10 -7.86 16.93 2.26
CA LEU A 10 -6.55 16.44 1.85
C LEU A 10 -6.51 14.92 1.66
N VAL A 11 -7.04 14.14 2.60
CA VAL A 11 -7.14 12.66 2.43
C VAL A 11 -7.87 12.32 1.13
N ARG A 12 -8.99 12.98 0.85
CA ARG A 12 -9.74 12.77 -0.39
C ARG A 12 -8.95 13.18 -1.63
N ALA A 13 -8.23 14.30 -1.56
CA ALA A 13 -7.46 14.83 -2.69
C ALA A 13 -6.22 13.99 -3.04
N ILE A 14 -5.58 13.37 -2.05
CA ILE A 14 -4.40 12.50 -2.27
C ILE A 14 -4.79 11.05 -2.56
N THR A 15 -6.04 10.65 -2.29
CA THR A 15 -6.51 9.28 -2.54
C THR A 15 -6.81 9.08 -4.02
N ASN A 16 -6.19 8.05 -4.60
CA ASN A 16 -6.52 7.57 -5.93
C ASN A 16 -6.81 6.06 -5.86
N GLU A 17 -8.08 5.72 -5.75
CA GLU A 17 -8.54 4.34 -5.56
C GLU A 17 -8.06 3.41 -6.69
N LYS A 18 -8.01 3.91 -7.93
CA LYS A 18 -7.53 3.13 -9.07
C LYS A 18 -6.04 2.78 -8.91
N VAL A 19 -5.23 3.70 -8.40
CA VAL A 19 -3.81 3.45 -8.14
C VAL A 19 -3.64 2.48 -6.97
N GLU A 20 -4.44 2.62 -5.91
CA GLU A 20 -4.40 1.70 -4.77
C GLU A 20 -4.73 0.26 -5.19
N LEU A 21 -5.75 0.07 -6.03
CA LEU A 21 -6.07 -1.24 -6.61
C LEU A 21 -4.90 -1.81 -7.43
N GLN A 22 -4.29 -1.00 -8.30
CA GLN A 22 -3.13 -1.42 -9.08
C GLN A 22 -1.92 -1.79 -8.20
N VAL A 23 -1.73 -1.10 -7.08
CA VAL A 23 -0.68 -1.41 -6.10
C VAL A 23 -0.95 -2.78 -5.46
N LEU A 24 -2.19 -3.06 -5.05
CA LEU A 24 -2.58 -4.33 -4.44
C LEU A 24 -2.48 -5.51 -5.43
N GLU A 25 -2.93 -5.34 -6.67
CA GLU A 25 -2.79 -6.35 -7.73
C GLU A 25 -1.31 -6.69 -7.99
N ARG A 26 -0.48 -5.65 -8.10
CA ARG A 26 0.97 -5.82 -8.29
C ARG A 26 1.61 -6.48 -7.07
N LEU A 27 1.17 -6.15 -5.87
CA LEU A 27 1.67 -6.74 -4.63
C LEU A 27 1.36 -8.23 -4.57
N LYS A 28 0.12 -8.64 -4.89
CA LYS A 28 -0.28 -10.04 -5.00
C LYS A 28 0.62 -10.82 -5.96
N LEU A 29 0.84 -10.27 -7.15
CA LEU A 29 1.74 -10.90 -8.14
C LEU A 29 3.15 -11.05 -7.58
N LYS A 30 3.70 -10.00 -6.97
CA LYS A 30 5.05 -10.04 -6.37
C LYS A 30 5.15 -11.05 -5.22
N ALA A 31 4.15 -11.09 -4.34
CA ALA A 31 4.12 -12.01 -3.21
C ALA A 31 4.05 -13.47 -3.69
N ARG A 32 3.24 -13.76 -4.72
CA ARG A 32 3.20 -15.10 -5.34
C ARG A 32 4.55 -15.45 -5.98
N THR A 33 5.12 -14.56 -6.77
CA THR A 33 6.37 -14.81 -7.50
C THR A 33 7.56 -14.99 -6.55
N TYR A 34 7.73 -14.11 -5.56
CA TYR A 34 8.86 -14.16 -4.63
C TYR A 34 8.65 -15.09 -3.43
N GLY A 35 7.40 -15.42 -3.11
CA GLY A 35 7.06 -16.42 -2.10
C GLY A 35 7.24 -17.86 -2.57
N THR A 36 7.43 -18.08 -3.88
CA THR A 36 7.63 -19.41 -4.48
C THR A 36 9.11 -19.65 -4.71
N ASP A 37 9.58 -20.86 -4.39
CA ASP A 37 10.96 -21.24 -4.71
C ASP A 37 11.09 -21.52 -6.23
N PRO A 38 11.95 -20.78 -6.96
CA PRO A 38 12.06 -20.92 -8.40
C PRO A 38 12.70 -22.25 -8.85
N SER A 39 13.29 -23.02 -7.93
CA SER A 39 13.88 -24.34 -8.22
C SER A 39 12.87 -25.50 -8.16
N LEU A 40 11.68 -25.26 -7.58
CA LEU A 40 10.61 -26.26 -7.52
C LEU A 40 9.87 -26.31 -8.86
N ASN A 41 9.89 -27.47 -9.53
CA ASN A 41 9.13 -27.68 -10.77
C ASN A 41 7.63 -27.64 -10.48
N THR A 42 6.88 -26.94 -11.33
CA THR A 42 5.41 -26.76 -11.26
C THR A 42 4.58 -28.05 -11.32
N GLY A 43 5.21 -29.22 -11.48
CA GLY A 43 4.55 -30.53 -11.57
C GLY A 43 4.41 -31.27 -10.23
N ASP A 44 5.19 -30.93 -9.22
CA ASP A 44 5.19 -31.64 -7.93
C ASP A 44 4.23 -30.97 -6.94
N GLY A 45 2.92 -31.16 -7.14
CA GLY A 45 1.86 -31.23 -6.11
C GLY A 45 1.62 -30.09 -5.11
N ALA A 46 2.56 -29.19 -4.83
CA ALA A 46 2.43 -28.06 -3.93
C ALA A 46 3.66 -27.15 -4.06
N ALA A 47 3.71 -26.31 -5.08
CA ALA A 47 4.40 -25.04 -4.97
C ALA A 47 3.61 -24.14 -4.00
N GLN A 48 3.51 -24.56 -2.74
CA GLN A 48 2.89 -23.76 -1.69
C GLN A 48 3.84 -22.61 -1.42
N GLY A 49 3.42 -21.40 -1.78
CA GLY A 49 4.16 -20.19 -1.45
C GLY A 49 4.47 -20.15 0.05
N LYS A 50 5.67 -19.74 0.42
CA LYS A 50 6.15 -19.63 1.81
C LYS A 50 5.30 -18.69 2.66
N ILE A 51 4.47 -17.85 2.03
CA ILE A 51 3.62 -16.85 2.65
C ILE A 51 2.22 -16.90 2.03
N ASN A 52 1.22 -16.53 2.81
CA ASN A 52 -0.15 -16.33 2.33
C ASN A 52 -0.22 -15.00 1.57
N VAL A 53 -0.58 -15.04 0.29
CA VAL A 53 -0.58 -13.87 -0.60
C VAL A 53 -1.73 -12.91 -0.27
N GLU A 54 -2.87 -13.46 0.12
CA GLU A 54 -4.06 -12.71 0.52
C GLU A 54 -3.84 -11.92 1.82
N GLU A 55 -3.10 -12.51 2.77
CA GLU A 55 -2.71 -11.82 4.02
C GLU A 55 -1.75 -10.66 3.75
N VAL A 56 -0.83 -10.79 2.78
CA VAL A 56 0.07 -9.70 2.39
C VAL A 56 -0.71 -8.54 1.76
N GLU A 57 -1.70 -8.83 0.93
CA GLU A 57 -2.59 -7.80 0.39
C GLU A 57 -3.40 -7.12 1.51
N ALA A 58 -3.98 -7.90 2.42
CA ALA A 58 -4.74 -7.37 3.55
C ALA A 58 -3.89 -6.45 4.43
N LEU A 59 -2.65 -6.84 4.73
CA LEU A 59 -1.70 -6.00 5.45
C LEU A 59 -1.52 -4.63 4.78
N TYR A 60 -1.38 -4.60 3.46
CA TYR A 60 -1.20 -3.34 2.74
C TYR A 60 -2.46 -2.48 2.69
N ARG A 61 -3.61 -3.09 2.42
CA ARG A 61 -4.90 -2.41 2.32
C ARG A 61 -5.32 -1.82 3.66
N ASP A 62 -5.18 -2.59 4.73
CA ASP A 62 -5.77 -2.28 6.03
C ASP A 62 -4.81 -1.49 6.94
N PHE A 63 -3.49 -1.57 6.69
CA PHE A 63 -2.49 -0.91 7.54
C PHE A 63 -1.52 -0.01 6.77
N VAL A 64 -0.81 -0.53 5.76
CA VAL A 64 0.29 0.23 5.12
C VAL A 64 -0.23 1.47 4.39
N ILE A 65 -1.18 1.31 3.47
CA ILE A 65 -1.73 2.43 2.69
C ILE A 65 -2.39 3.48 3.60
N PRO A 66 -3.26 3.10 4.58
CA PRO A 66 -3.80 4.07 5.54
C PRO A 66 -2.73 4.82 6.32
N LEU A 67 -1.70 4.13 6.83
CA LEU A 67 -0.65 4.75 7.62
C LEU A 67 0.19 5.72 6.78
N THR A 68 0.47 5.36 5.53
CA THR A 68 1.17 6.26 4.58
C THR A 68 0.37 7.55 4.36
N LYS A 69 -0.96 7.46 4.16
CA LYS A 69 -1.82 8.64 4.00
C LYS A 69 -1.83 9.54 5.24
N VAL A 70 -1.79 8.97 6.45
CA VAL A 70 -1.66 9.76 7.69
C VAL A 70 -0.39 10.60 7.66
N VAL A 71 0.75 10.00 7.33
CA VAL A 71 2.03 10.71 7.23
C VAL A 71 1.99 11.80 6.15
N GLU A 72 1.43 11.49 4.97
CA GLU A 72 1.29 12.47 3.89
C GLU A 72 0.45 13.68 4.32
N VAL A 73 -0.66 13.45 5.03
CA VAL A 73 -1.51 14.53 5.54
C VAL A 73 -0.77 15.35 6.61
N GLU A 74 -0.12 14.71 7.58
CA GLU A 74 0.65 15.45 8.61
C GLU A 74 1.75 16.31 7.97
N TYR A 75 2.42 15.77 6.96
CA TYR A 75 3.41 16.52 6.20
C TYR A 75 2.78 17.72 5.46
N LEU A 76 1.66 17.51 4.77
CA LEU A 76 0.97 18.56 4.04
C LEU A 76 0.43 19.66 4.96
N MET A 77 0.04 19.33 6.19
CA MET A 77 -0.41 20.31 7.19
C MET A 77 0.70 21.27 7.61
N GLN A 78 1.94 20.81 7.63
CA GLN A 78 3.11 21.62 7.98
C GLN A 78 3.75 22.28 6.74
N ARG A 79 3.21 22.04 5.54
CA ARG A 79 3.93 22.36 4.28
C ARG A 79 4.11 23.85 4.03
N LEU A 80 3.19 24.66 4.55
CA LEU A 80 3.16 26.12 4.39
C LEU A 80 3.64 26.87 5.64
N ASP A 81 4.05 26.15 6.69
CA ASP A 81 4.61 26.78 7.88
C ASP A 81 5.92 27.48 7.50
N GLU A 82 6.11 28.71 8.00
CA GLU A 82 7.38 29.41 7.84
C GLU A 82 8.45 28.63 8.62
N LYS A 83 9.58 28.34 7.96
CA LYS A 83 10.73 27.76 8.65
C LYS A 83 11.31 28.84 9.56
N GLU A 84 11.15 28.68 10.86
CA GLU A 84 11.99 29.37 11.85
C GLU A 84 13.47 28.99 11.68
#